data_AF-A0A6J0WXR7-F1
#
_entry.id   AF-A0A6J0WXR7-F1
#
_cell.length_a   1.000
_cell.length_b   1.000
_cell.length_c   1.000
_cell.angle_alpha   90.00
_cell.angle_beta   90.00
_cell.angle_gamma   90.00
#
_symmetry.space_group_name_H-M   'P 1'
#
loop_
_entity.id
_entity.type
_entity.pdbx_description
1 polymer ?
#
loop_
_entity_poly.entity_id
_entity_poly.type
_entity_poly.pdbx_seq_one_letter_code
_entity_poly.pdbx_strand_id
1 'polypeptide(L)'
;MWQGRGWWSSVAKREKRAFFLEIGNGGTLLPGDRQSQGPLRLPEPPLNDGAPKGLLAGWASRSQTPEHLFPPPLQAGAEGGMSQAPGAQPSPPSVYHERQRLELCAVHALNNVLQQQLFSQEAADEICKRLAPDSRLNPHRSLLGTGNYDVNVIMAALQGQGLAAVWWDRRRPLSQLALPRVLGLILNLPSPVSLGLLSLPVRRRHWVALRQVDGVYYNLDSKLRAPEVLGDEDGVRAFLAAALAQGLCEVLLVVTKEVEEQGSWLRAD
;
A
#
# COMPACT_ATOMS: atom_id res chain seq x y z
N MET A 1 -3.33 27.85 -23.38
CA MET A 1 -4.19 27.00 -24.21
C MET A 1 -3.60 25.60 -24.20
N TRP A 2 -4.06 24.71 -23.32
CA TRP A 2 -3.56 23.33 -23.21
C TRP A 2 -4.75 22.37 -23.28
N GLN A 3 -4.76 21.52 -24.31
CA GLN A 3 -5.80 20.53 -24.57
C GLN A 3 -5.56 19.29 -23.69
N GLY A 4 -6.21 19.22 -22.52
CA GLY A 4 -6.03 18.13 -21.55
C GLY A 4 -7.22 17.16 -21.39
N ARG A 5 -8.31 17.34 -22.15
CA ARG A 5 -9.58 16.62 -21.88
C ARG A 5 -9.67 15.20 -22.46
N GLY A 6 -8.82 14.81 -23.41
CA GLY A 6 -8.94 13.53 -24.14
C GLY A 6 -8.11 12.36 -23.61
N TRP A 7 -7.05 12.62 -22.84
CA TRP A 7 -6.07 11.58 -22.47
C TRP A 7 -6.53 10.74 -21.27
N TRP A 8 -7.11 11.37 -20.25
CA TRP A 8 -7.63 10.74 -19.03
C TRP A 8 -8.71 9.69 -19.30
N SER A 9 -9.58 9.92 -20.29
CA SER A 9 -10.60 8.95 -20.69
C SER A 9 -10.03 7.78 -21.48
N SER A 10 -8.86 7.91 -22.11
CA SER A 10 -8.29 6.87 -22.96
C SER A 10 -7.43 5.88 -22.18
N VAL A 11 -6.64 6.35 -21.21
CA VAL A 11 -5.79 5.48 -20.36
C VAL A 11 -6.66 4.65 -19.39
N ALA A 12 -7.56 5.31 -18.65
CA ALA A 12 -8.48 4.62 -17.74
C ALA A 12 -9.45 3.65 -18.45
N LYS A 13 -9.76 3.89 -19.73
CA LYS A 13 -10.65 3.04 -20.54
C LYS A 13 -9.89 1.92 -21.28
N ARG A 14 -8.58 2.06 -21.52
CA ARG A 14 -7.74 0.96 -22.04
C ARG A 14 -7.50 -0.09 -20.96
N GLU A 15 -7.22 0.34 -19.73
CA GLU A 15 -6.92 -0.57 -18.61
C GLU A 15 -8.19 -1.25 -18.06
N LYS A 16 -9.32 -0.53 -17.95
CA LYS A 16 -10.61 -1.16 -17.61
C LYS A 16 -11.16 -2.07 -18.71
N ARG A 17 -10.88 -1.80 -19.99
CA ARG A 17 -11.29 -2.71 -21.09
C ARG A 17 -10.47 -4.00 -21.13
N ALA A 18 -9.17 -3.93 -20.86
CA ALA A 18 -8.34 -5.14 -20.75
C ALA A 18 -8.85 -6.07 -19.64
N PHE A 19 -9.28 -5.50 -18.51
CA PHE A 19 -9.85 -6.27 -17.40
C PHE A 19 -11.22 -6.90 -17.72
N PHE A 20 -12.06 -6.25 -18.54
CA PHE A 20 -13.42 -6.75 -18.84
C PHE A 20 -13.49 -7.68 -20.07
N LEU A 21 -12.56 -7.57 -21.03
CA LEU A 21 -12.52 -8.43 -22.21
C LEU A 21 -11.88 -9.80 -21.93
N GLU A 22 -11.04 -9.94 -20.89
CA GLU A 22 -10.37 -11.20 -20.55
C GLU A 22 -11.24 -12.17 -19.71
N ILE A 23 -12.42 -11.70 -19.26
CA ILE A 23 -13.41 -12.51 -18.51
C ILE A 23 -14.57 -13.01 -19.39
N GLY A 24 -14.55 -12.72 -20.69
CA GLY A 24 -15.65 -13.00 -21.59
C GLY A 24 -15.19 -13.46 -22.96
N ASN A 25 -14.55 -14.62 -23.03
CA ASN A 25 -14.42 -15.34 -24.29
C ASN A 25 -14.60 -16.86 -24.08
N GLY A 26 -15.85 -17.23 -23.79
CA GLY A 26 -16.38 -18.58 -23.96
C GLY A 26 -17.22 -18.60 -25.24
N GLY A 27 -16.94 -19.56 -26.12
CA GLY A 27 -17.35 -19.61 -27.52
C GLY A 27 -18.84 -19.43 -27.82
N THR A 28 -19.08 -18.89 -29.00
CA THR A 28 -20.38 -18.84 -29.69
C THR A 28 -20.83 -20.27 -30.07
N LEU A 29 -22.01 -20.69 -29.62
CA LEU A 29 -22.71 -21.86 -30.17
C LEU A 29 -24.15 -21.47 -30.54
N LEU A 30 -24.53 -21.86 -31.75
CA LEU A 30 -25.84 -21.66 -32.38
C LEU A 30 -26.92 -22.58 -31.75
N PRO A 31 -28.23 -22.27 -31.91
CA PRO A 31 -29.29 -23.01 -31.24
C PRO A 31 -29.73 -24.24 -32.06
N GLY A 32 -29.81 -25.40 -31.41
CA GLY A 32 -30.37 -26.61 -31.99
C GLY A 32 -30.53 -27.73 -30.97
N ASP A 33 -31.79 -28.09 -30.72
CA ASP A 33 -32.33 -29.32 -30.17
C ASP A 33 -32.17 -29.69 -28.68
N ARG A 34 -33.35 -29.78 -28.04
CA ARG A 34 -33.61 -30.41 -26.74
C ARG A 34 -33.24 -31.88 -26.79
N GLN A 35 -32.54 -32.35 -25.75
CA GLN A 35 -32.85 -33.64 -25.15
C GLN A 35 -32.50 -33.65 -23.65
N SER A 36 -33.40 -34.25 -22.89
CA SER A 36 -33.48 -34.36 -21.45
C SER A 36 -32.40 -35.23 -20.83
N GLN A 37 -31.65 -34.72 -19.83
CA GLN A 37 -30.99 -35.52 -18.79
C GLN A 37 -30.99 -34.76 -17.46
N GLY A 38 -31.26 -35.49 -16.36
CA GLY A 38 -31.43 -34.97 -15.00
C GLY A 38 -30.16 -34.38 -14.37
N PRO A 39 -30.24 -33.85 -13.14
CA PRO A 39 -29.19 -33.01 -12.60
C PRO A 39 -27.95 -33.82 -12.22
N LEU A 40 -26.83 -33.53 -12.91
CA LEU A 40 -25.49 -33.95 -12.47
C LEU A 40 -25.16 -33.21 -11.16
N ARG A 41 -24.96 -33.97 -10.08
CA ARG A 41 -24.30 -33.48 -8.85
C ARG A 41 -22.85 -33.14 -9.18
N LEU A 42 -22.46 -31.88 -8.97
CA LEU A 42 -21.06 -31.48 -8.92
C LEU A 42 -20.46 -31.96 -7.58
N PRO A 43 -19.20 -32.47 -7.55
CA PRO A 43 -18.53 -32.79 -6.31
C PRO A 43 -18.19 -31.50 -5.54
N GLU A 44 -18.49 -31.48 -4.25
CA GLU A 44 -18.07 -30.39 -3.36
C GLU A 44 -16.53 -30.36 -3.22
N PRO A 45 -15.91 -29.16 -3.18
CA PRO A 45 -14.48 -29.06 -2.91
C PRO A 45 -14.18 -29.46 -1.46
N PRO A 46 -13.04 -30.12 -1.18
CA PRO A 46 -12.69 -30.50 0.19
C PRO A 46 -12.50 -29.26 1.06
N LEU A 47 -13.07 -29.28 2.27
CA LEU A 47 -12.72 -28.37 3.34
C LEU A 47 -11.21 -28.48 3.60
N ASN A 48 -10.47 -27.45 3.24
CA ASN A 48 -9.07 -27.32 3.64
C ASN A 48 -9.04 -26.71 5.05
N ASP A 49 -9.07 -27.57 6.05
CA ASP A 49 -8.70 -27.24 7.42
C ASP A 49 -7.18 -27.07 7.51
N GLY A 50 -6.73 -25.86 7.82
CA GLY A 50 -5.36 -25.64 8.30
C GLY A 50 -4.54 -24.58 7.56
N ALA A 51 -5.04 -23.36 7.44
CA ALA A 51 -4.16 -22.19 7.29
C ALA A 51 -4.09 -21.44 8.64
N PRO A 52 -2.91 -21.17 9.20
CA PRO A 52 -2.81 -20.50 10.50
C PRO A 52 -3.30 -19.05 10.38
N LYS A 53 -4.45 -18.76 10.99
CA LYS A 53 -5.10 -17.42 11.07
C LYS A 53 -4.32 -16.36 11.86
N GLY A 54 -3.01 -16.53 12.08
CA GLY A 54 -2.26 -15.77 13.08
C GLY A 54 -1.20 -14.78 12.58
N LEU A 55 -0.72 -14.88 11.33
CA LEU A 55 0.52 -14.17 10.97
C LEU A 55 0.39 -12.65 10.90
N LEU A 56 -0.72 -12.11 10.39
CA LEU A 56 -0.92 -10.65 10.32
C LEU A 56 -1.51 -10.06 11.62
N ALA A 57 -2.18 -10.87 12.45
CA ALA A 57 -2.64 -10.44 13.77
C ALA A 57 -1.49 -10.35 14.79
N GLY A 58 -0.47 -11.22 14.66
CA GLY A 58 0.70 -11.25 15.54
C GLY A 58 1.69 -10.09 15.35
N TRP A 59 1.71 -9.47 14.17
CA TRP A 59 2.47 -8.22 13.95
C TRP A 59 1.77 -7.01 14.57
N ALA A 60 0.44 -7.00 14.59
CA ALA A 60 -0.35 -5.96 15.25
C ALA A 60 -0.32 -6.00 16.80
N SER A 61 0.26 -7.04 17.42
CA SER A 61 0.13 -7.29 18.87
C SER A 61 1.44 -7.48 19.64
N ARG A 62 2.61 -7.28 19.02
CA ARG A 62 3.90 -7.39 19.73
C ARG A 62 4.36 -6.04 20.31
N SER A 63 3.74 -5.67 21.43
CA SER A 63 4.31 -4.71 22.39
C SER A 63 4.73 -5.48 23.64
N GLN A 64 5.95 -6.03 23.63
CA GLN A 64 6.59 -6.57 24.83
C GLN A 64 8.04 -6.10 24.87
N THR A 65 8.31 -5.14 25.75
CA THR A 65 9.62 -4.81 26.29
C THR A 65 10.06 -5.90 27.27
N PRO A 66 11.31 -6.36 27.24
CA PRO A 66 11.99 -6.79 28.45
C PRO A 66 12.75 -5.59 29.01
N GLU A 67 12.27 -5.06 30.14
CA GLU A 67 13.12 -4.30 31.03
C GLU A 67 14.19 -5.23 31.59
N HIS A 68 15.46 -4.93 31.37
CA HIS A 68 16.53 -5.42 32.22
C HIS A 68 17.76 -4.50 32.19
N LEU A 69 18.03 -3.94 33.36
CA LEU A 69 19.30 -3.45 33.93
C LEU A 69 20.06 -2.32 33.24
N PHE A 70 19.87 -1.11 33.74
CA PHE A 70 20.96 -0.13 33.90
C PHE A 70 21.10 0.23 35.39
N PRO A 71 22.30 0.15 36.00
CA PRO A 71 22.54 0.69 37.33
C PRO A 71 22.69 2.22 37.28
N PRO A 72 22.47 2.95 38.39
CA PRO A 72 22.59 4.41 38.42
C PRO A 72 24.07 4.85 38.40
N PRO A 73 24.39 6.04 37.86
CA PRO A 73 25.76 6.54 37.88
C PRO A 73 26.13 7.09 39.26
N LEU A 74 27.31 6.70 39.73
CA LEU A 74 28.02 7.27 40.88
C LEU A 74 28.63 8.63 40.51
N GLN A 75 28.59 9.55 41.46
CA GLN A 75 29.11 10.91 41.35
C GLN A 75 30.64 10.96 41.20
N ALA A 76 31.08 12.04 40.55
CA ALA A 76 32.40 12.32 40.05
C ALA A 76 33.49 12.54 41.13
N GLY A 77 34.69 12.05 40.82
CA GLY A 77 35.98 12.50 41.34
C GLY A 77 36.86 12.93 40.16
N ALA A 78 37.58 14.04 40.33
CA ALA A 78 38.36 14.73 39.32
C ALA A 78 39.62 13.96 38.85
N GLU A 79 40.06 14.24 37.61
CA GLU A 79 41.39 14.77 37.24
C GLU A 79 41.86 14.31 35.83
N GLY A 80 42.28 15.31 35.02
CA GLY A 80 43.38 15.27 34.04
C GLY A 80 43.42 14.19 32.94
N GLY A 81 43.25 14.61 31.67
CA GLY A 81 43.77 13.85 30.54
C GLY A 81 43.20 14.25 29.18
N MET A 82 44.01 14.91 28.36
CA MET A 82 43.73 15.11 26.93
C MET A 82 43.54 13.75 26.24
N SER A 83 42.38 13.49 25.63
CA SER A 83 42.19 12.42 24.67
C SER A 83 41.00 12.70 23.75
N GLN A 84 41.18 12.29 22.50
CA GLN A 84 40.40 12.62 21.32
C GLN A 84 38.92 12.22 21.46
N ALA A 85 38.03 13.04 20.87
CA ALA A 85 36.61 12.75 20.76
C ALA A 85 36.40 11.41 20.02
N PRO A 86 35.61 10.47 20.55
CA PRO A 86 35.22 9.30 19.77
C PRO A 86 34.30 9.74 18.65
N GLY A 87 34.60 9.27 17.44
CA GLY A 87 33.85 9.58 16.22
C GLY A 87 32.35 9.40 16.44
N ALA A 88 31.59 10.41 16.03
CA ALA A 88 30.15 10.37 15.98
C ALA A 88 29.73 9.09 15.26
N GLN A 89 29.17 8.14 16.01
CA GLN A 89 28.43 7.02 15.44
C GLN A 89 27.39 7.64 14.48
N PRO A 90 27.28 7.21 13.21
CA PRO A 90 26.23 7.70 12.35
C PRO A 90 24.90 7.38 13.04
N SER A 91 24.17 8.42 13.44
CA SER A 91 22.81 8.27 13.94
C SER A 91 22.03 7.44 12.91
N PRO A 92 21.26 6.43 13.33
CA PRO A 92 20.48 5.65 12.39
C PRO A 92 19.67 6.61 11.52
N PRO A 93 19.61 6.38 10.21
CA PRO A 93 18.90 7.26 9.30
C PRO A 93 17.46 7.43 9.80
N SER A 94 17.04 8.67 9.99
CA SER A 94 15.72 8.96 10.51
C SER A 94 14.69 8.67 9.41
N VAL A 95 14.12 7.47 9.44
CA VAL A 95 13.03 7.09 8.54
C VAL A 95 11.84 8.03 8.78
N TYR A 96 11.42 8.72 7.72
CA TYR A 96 10.28 9.63 7.81
C TYR A 96 8.98 8.81 7.92
N HIS A 97 8.16 9.14 8.93
CA HIS A 97 6.90 8.44 9.20
C HIS A 97 5.83 9.39 9.75
N GLU A 98 4.77 9.59 8.96
CA GLU A 98 3.54 10.22 9.40
C GLU A 98 2.58 9.20 10.00
N ARG A 99 2.09 9.56 11.19
CA ARG A 99 1.06 8.81 11.90
C ARG A 99 -0.32 9.35 11.54
N GLN A 100 -1.28 8.42 11.44
CA GLN A 100 -2.61 8.70 10.96
C GLN A 100 -3.33 9.70 11.87
N ARG A 101 -3.93 10.70 11.23
CA ARG A 101 -4.94 11.57 11.84
C ARG A 101 -6.23 11.46 11.03
N LEU A 102 -7.36 11.28 11.71
CA LEU A 102 -8.68 11.14 11.07
C LEU A 102 -8.70 10.02 10.01
N GLU A 103 -9.32 10.23 8.85
CA GLU A 103 -9.38 9.25 7.75
C GLU A 103 -8.34 9.52 6.65
N LEU A 104 -7.30 10.33 6.93
CA LEU A 104 -6.30 10.80 5.95
C LEU A 104 -5.23 9.74 5.55
N CYS A 105 -5.56 8.46 5.64
CA CYS A 105 -4.62 7.36 5.35
C CYS A 105 -3.96 7.47 3.96
N ALA A 106 -4.69 7.97 2.95
CA ALA A 106 -4.13 8.20 1.60
C ALA A 106 -3.03 9.28 1.60
N VAL A 107 -3.23 10.39 2.32
CA VAL A 107 -2.24 11.49 2.42
C VAL A 107 -0.99 10.98 3.11
N HIS A 108 -1.16 10.28 4.24
CA HIS A 108 -0.02 9.72 4.97
C HIS A 108 0.69 8.64 4.18
N ALA A 109 -0.01 7.79 3.42
CA ALA A 109 0.62 6.82 2.53
C ALA A 109 1.46 7.50 1.45
N LEU A 110 0.98 8.60 0.85
CA LEU A 110 1.76 9.40 -0.11
C LEU A 110 3.01 10.01 0.53
N ASN A 111 2.88 10.65 1.68
CA ASN A 111 4.03 11.27 2.35
C ASN A 111 5.04 10.23 2.84
N ASN A 112 4.56 9.11 3.38
CA ASN A 112 5.41 8.01 3.84
C ASN A 112 6.15 7.34 2.69
N VAL A 113 5.46 7.03 1.58
CA VAL A 113 6.14 6.40 0.43
C VAL A 113 7.16 7.34 -0.20
N LEU A 114 6.92 8.65 -0.18
CA LEU A 114 7.84 9.68 -0.71
C LEU A 114 8.91 10.12 0.31
N GLN A 115 8.82 9.67 1.56
CA GLN A 115 9.73 10.03 2.66
C GLN A 115 9.80 11.53 2.97
N GLN A 116 8.69 12.26 2.74
CA GLN A 116 8.60 13.70 3.02
C GLN A 116 7.13 14.14 3.16
N GLN A 117 6.89 15.19 3.95
CA GLN A 117 5.59 15.86 4.03
C GLN A 117 5.33 16.71 2.78
N LEU A 118 4.83 16.10 1.70
CA LEU A 118 4.56 16.79 0.43
C LEU A 118 3.07 17.12 0.24
N PHE A 119 2.19 16.32 0.83
CA PHE A 119 0.76 16.45 0.70
C PHE A 119 0.11 16.76 2.04
N SER A 120 -0.86 17.67 2.01
CA SER A 120 -1.77 17.94 3.11
C SER A 120 -3.19 17.51 2.74
N GLN A 121 -4.11 17.59 3.71
CA GLN A 121 -5.54 17.39 3.45
C GLN A 121 -6.05 18.38 2.40
N GLU A 122 -5.63 19.65 2.49
CA GLU A 122 -6.02 20.70 1.55
C GLU A 122 -5.51 20.40 0.14
N ALA A 123 -4.26 19.95 0.00
CA ALA A 123 -3.71 19.55 -1.29
C ALA A 123 -4.48 18.37 -1.90
N ALA A 124 -4.83 17.37 -1.10
CA ALA A 124 -5.65 16.23 -1.55
C ALA A 124 -7.08 16.67 -1.93
N ASP A 125 -7.67 17.60 -1.18
CA ASP A 125 -8.97 18.18 -1.50
C ASP A 125 -8.96 18.98 -2.82
N GLU A 126 -7.89 19.72 -3.11
CA GLU A 126 -7.73 20.41 -4.40
C GLU A 126 -7.59 19.43 -5.57
N ILE A 127 -6.89 18.31 -5.37
CA ILE A 127 -6.84 17.23 -6.36
C ILE A 127 -8.24 16.66 -6.60
N CYS A 128 -9.00 16.39 -5.54
CA CYS A 128 -10.39 15.95 -5.63
C CYS A 128 -11.25 16.93 -6.45
N LYS A 129 -11.16 18.24 -6.20
CA LYS A 129 -11.91 19.27 -6.94
C LYS A 129 -11.56 19.27 -8.42
N ARG A 130 -10.28 19.15 -8.77
CA ARG A 130 -9.82 19.07 -10.16
C ARG A 130 -10.31 17.82 -10.89
N LEU A 131 -10.41 16.69 -10.19
CA LEU A 131 -10.92 15.44 -10.76
C LEU A 131 -12.43 15.48 -11.02
N ALA A 132 -13.18 16.26 -10.24
CA ALA A 132 -14.64 16.40 -10.37
C ALA A 132 -15.09 17.87 -10.21
N PRO A 133 -14.76 18.76 -11.18
CA PRO A 133 -14.97 20.21 -11.04
C PRO A 133 -16.45 20.62 -10.97
N ASP A 134 -17.33 19.85 -11.59
CA ASP A 134 -18.77 20.15 -11.69
C ASP A 134 -19.64 19.37 -10.68
N SER A 135 -19.01 18.62 -9.76
CA SER A 135 -19.74 17.76 -8.82
C SER A 135 -19.99 18.44 -7.48
N ARG A 136 -21.27 18.64 -7.13
CA ARG A 136 -21.69 19.14 -5.79
C ARG A 136 -21.37 18.16 -4.66
N LEU A 137 -21.26 16.87 -4.98
CA LEU A 137 -20.85 15.79 -4.08
C LEU A 137 -19.61 15.14 -4.69
N ASN A 138 -18.45 15.31 -4.08
CA ASN A 138 -17.21 14.81 -4.67
C ASN A 138 -17.10 13.28 -4.43
N PRO A 139 -17.16 12.45 -5.48
CA PRO A 139 -17.18 10.98 -5.33
C PRO A 139 -15.84 10.42 -4.83
N HIS A 140 -14.78 11.24 -4.84
CA HIS A 140 -13.42 10.86 -4.47
C HIS A 140 -13.10 11.17 -2.99
N ARG A 141 -14.10 11.60 -2.20
CA ARG A 141 -13.96 11.84 -0.75
C ARG A 141 -15.26 11.53 0.01
N SER A 142 -15.14 11.23 1.30
CA SER A 142 -16.29 11.22 2.21
C SER A 142 -17.02 12.56 2.20
N LEU A 143 -18.37 12.54 2.16
CA LEU A 143 -19.22 13.73 2.16
C LEU A 143 -18.99 14.67 3.35
N LEU A 144 -18.46 14.13 4.44
CA LEU A 144 -18.15 14.87 5.67
C LEU A 144 -16.76 15.52 5.67
N GLY A 145 -15.97 15.41 4.59
CA GLY A 145 -14.66 16.05 4.49
C GLY A 145 -13.58 15.46 5.41
N THR A 146 -13.73 14.20 5.83
CA THR A 146 -12.88 13.55 6.85
C THR A 146 -11.57 12.95 6.31
N GLY A 147 -11.38 12.90 4.98
CA GLY A 147 -10.11 12.49 4.37
C GLY A 147 -10.05 11.09 3.73
N ASN A 148 -11.17 10.37 3.61
CA ASN A 148 -11.22 9.05 2.96
C ASN A 148 -11.10 9.16 1.43
N TYR A 149 -9.89 9.40 0.94
CA TYR A 149 -9.59 9.58 -0.47
C TYR A 149 -9.47 8.25 -1.22
N ASP A 150 -9.94 8.23 -2.47
CA ASP A 150 -9.81 7.06 -3.34
C ASP A 150 -8.48 7.03 -4.11
N VAL A 151 -8.29 5.95 -4.86
CA VAL A 151 -7.07 5.70 -5.64
C VAL A 151 -6.78 6.78 -6.70
N ASN A 152 -7.79 7.44 -7.27
CA ASN A 152 -7.57 8.45 -8.30
C ASN A 152 -6.84 9.67 -7.74
N VAL A 153 -7.11 10.00 -6.47
CA VAL A 153 -6.40 11.06 -5.75
C VAL A 153 -4.91 10.70 -5.60
N ILE A 154 -4.61 9.45 -5.23
CA ILE A 154 -3.24 8.94 -5.11
C ILE A 154 -2.52 8.99 -6.47
N MET A 155 -3.16 8.49 -7.53
CA MET A 155 -2.58 8.50 -8.88
C MET A 155 -2.31 9.93 -9.37
N ALA A 156 -3.27 10.85 -9.19
CA ALA A 156 -3.13 12.23 -9.60
C ALA A 156 -2.07 12.99 -8.77
N ALA A 157 -1.95 12.69 -7.48
CA ALA A 157 -0.91 13.22 -6.60
C ALA A 157 0.49 12.81 -7.08
N LEU A 158 0.69 11.51 -7.33
CA LEU A 158 1.96 10.98 -7.82
C LEU A 158 2.32 11.54 -9.20
N GLN A 159 1.34 11.64 -10.10
CA GLN A 159 1.55 12.25 -11.42
C GLN A 159 1.97 13.72 -11.31
N GLY A 160 1.42 14.47 -10.35
CA GLY A 160 1.84 15.85 -10.07
C GLY A 160 3.30 15.97 -9.63
N GLN A 161 3.91 14.88 -9.15
CA GLN A 161 5.32 14.79 -8.76
C GLN A 161 6.19 14.15 -9.85
N GLY A 162 5.68 13.97 -11.07
CA GLY A 162 6.42 13.30 -12.16
C GLY A 162 6.59 11.79 -11.96
N LEU A 163 5.78 11.19 -11.08
CA LEU A 163 5.77 9.75 -10.81
C LEU A 163 4.53 9.08 -11.43
N ALA A 164 4.49 7.77 -11.35
CA ALA A 164 3.38 6.94 -11.79
C ALA A 164 2.99 5.93 -10.72
N ALA A 165 1.73 5.49 -10.79
CA ALA A 165 1.20 4.40 -10.00
C ALA A 165 0.76 3.28 -10.94
N VAL A 166 1.47 2.16 -10.91
CA VAL A 166 1.17 0.98 -11.73
C VAL A 166 0.46 -0.05 -10.87
N TRP A 167 -0.65 -0.59 -11.37
CA TRP A 167 -1.36 -1.68 -10.70
C TRP A 167 -0.59 -2.99 -10.83
N TRP A 168 -0.25 -3.60 -9.70
CA TRP A 168 0.29 -4.96 -9.71
C TRP A 168 -0.83 -5.98 -9.99
N ASP A 169 -0.62 -6.82 -10.99
CA ASP A 169 -1.54 -7.94 -11.27
C ASP A 169 -1.29 -9.08 -10.27
N ARG A 170 -2.23 -9.27 -9.33
CA ARG A 170 -2.18 -10.34 -8.31
C ARG A 170 -2.11 -11.76 -8.87
N ARG A 171 -2.39 -11.97 -10.16
CA ARG A 171 -2.25 -13.27 -10.83
C ARG A 171 -0.79 -13.61 -11.13
N ARG A 172 0.10 -12.61 -11.12
CA ARG A 172 1.53 -12.77 -11.39
C ARG A 172 2.27 -13.24 -10.15
N PRO A 173 3.27 -14.13 -10.30
CA PRO A 173 4.13 -14.50 -9.18
C PRO A 173 4.93 -13.28 -8.72
N LEU A 174 5.05 -13.12 -7.40
CA LEU A 174 5.78 -11.99 -6.84
C LEU A 174 7.25 -11.97 -7.25
N SER A 175 7.85 -13.09 -7.64
CA SER A 175 9.22 -13.16 -8.19
C SER A 175 9.43 -12.26 -9.42
N GLN A 176 8.38 -12.03 -10.22
CA GLN A 176 8.41 -11.12 -11.37
C GLN A 176 8.47 -9.65 -10.96
N LEU A 177 8.16 -9.29 -9.70
CA LEU A 177 8.24 -7.90 -9.26
C LEU A 177 9.70 -7.48 -9.08
N ALA A 178 10.17 -6.53 -9.89
CA ALA A 178 11.49 -5.92 -9.78
C ALA A 178 11.51 -4.82 -8.71
N LEU A 179 11.49 -5.21 -7.42
CA LEU A 179 11.48 -4.29 -6.28
C LEU A 179 12.56 -3.18 -6.36
N PRO A 180 13.81 -3.43 -6.82
CA PRO A 180 14.83 -2.37 -6.96
C PRO A 180 14.50 -1.27 -7.98
N ARG A 181 13.56 -1.52 -8.90
CA ARG A 181 13.10 -0.54 -9.89
C ARG A 181 11.91 0.28 -9.40
N VAL A 182 11.34 -0.10 -8.24
CA VAL A 182 10.15 0.51 -7.66
C VAL A 182 10.58 1.44 -6.52
N LEU A 183 10.13 2.69 -6.56
CA LEU A 183 10.44 3.67 -5.51
C LEU A 183 9.77 3.29 -4.19
N GLY A 184 8.54 2.80 -4.24
CA GLY A 184 7.83 2.25 -3.09
C GLY A 184 6.49 1.64 -3.50
N LEU A 185 5.78 1.06 -2.54
CA LEU A 185 4.49 0.43 -2.78
C LEU A 185 3.41 1.12 -1.95
N ILE A 186 2.21 1.24 -2.51
CA ILE A 186 1.01 1.65 -1.78
C ILE A 186 0.01 0.49 -1.86
N LEU A 187 -0.41 -0.01 -0.70
CA LEU A 187 -1.33 -1.12 -0.58
C LEU A 187 -2.69 -0.63 -0.10
N ASN A 188 -3.76 -1.26 -0.60
CA ASN A 188 -5.12 -1.07 -0.10
C ASN A 188 -5.53 -2.31 0.72
N LEU A 189 -5.45 -2.22 2.05
CA LEU A 189 -5.70 -3.34 2.95
C LEU A 189 -7.05 -3.22 3.65
N PRO A 190 -7.74 -4.34 3.93
CA PRO A 190 -8.90 -4.32 4.81
C PRO A 190 -8.44 -4.10 6.25
N SER A 191 -8.94 -3.05 6.90
CA SER A 191 -8.56 -2.67 8.26
C SER A 191 -9.79 -2.63 9.18
N PRO A 192 -9.74 -3.23 10.37
CA PRO A 192 -10.82 -3.12 11.36
C PRO A 192 -11.06 -1.67 11.75
N VAL A 193 -12.32 -1.27 11.85
CA VAL A 193 -12.68 0.04 12.41
C VAL A 193 -12.66 -0.09 13.94
N SER A 194 -11.91 0.79 14.60
CA SER A 194 -11.84 0.81 16.07
C SER A 194 -12.59 2.02 16.60
N LEU A 195 -13.45 1.82 17.60
CA LEU A 195 -14.09 2.86 18.39
C LEU A 195 -13.61 2.72 19.84
N GLY A 196 -12.60 3.51 20.22
CA GLY A 196 -11.91 3.35 21.50
C GLY A 196 -11.24 1.98 21.59
N LEU A 197 -11.55 1.23 22.65
CA LEU A 197 -11.01 -0.13 22.88
C LEU A 197 -11.79 -1.23 22.13
N LEU A 198 -12.90 -0.91 21.46
CA LEU A 198 -13.73 -1.89 20.76
C LEU A 198 -13.44 -1.88 19.26
N SER A 199 -13.10 -3.03 18.69
CA SER A 199 -13.10 -3.24 17.24
C SER A 199 -14.53 -3.52 16.77
N LEU A 200 -15.05 -2.69 15.86
CA LEU A 200 -16.35 -2.92 15.24
C LEU A 200 -16.26 -4.08 14.24
N PRO A 201 -17.35 -4.85 14.03
CA PRO A 201 -17.40 -5.96 13.06
C PRO A 201 -17.48 -5.46 11.60
N VAL A 202 -16.92 -4.27 11.32
CA VAL A 202 -16.88 -3.64 10.00
C VAL A 202 -15.42 -3.39 9.64
N ARG A 203 -15.04 -3.80 8.43
CA ARG A 203 -13.72 -3.51 7.87
C ARG A 203 -13.84 -2.36 6.89
N ARG A 204 -12.90 -1.42 6.94
CA ARG A 204 -12.74 -0.34 5.97
C ARG A 204 -11.46 -0.52 5.19
N ARG A 205 -11.41 0.08 4.00
CA ARG A 205 -10.19 0.18 3.21
C ARG A 205 -9.20 1.12 3.89
N HIS A 206 -7.92 0.80 3.80
CA HIS A 206 -6.84 1.53 4.44
C HIS A 206 -5.60 1.51 3.54
N TRP A 207 -5.06 2.69 3.29
CA TRP A 207 -3.87 2.86 2.46
C TRP A 207 -2.61 2.74 3.33
N VAL A 208 -1.71 1.85 2.92
CA VAL A 208 -0.43 1.56 3.61
C VAL A 208 0.72 1.75 2.65
N ALA A 209 1.78 2.42 3.08
CA ALA A 209 3.01 2.59 2.31
C ALA A 209 4.07 1.58 2.74
N LEU A 210 4.74 0.97 1.76
CA LEU A 210 6.00 0.24 1.95
C LEU A 210 7.12 0.99 1.20
N ARG A 211 8.26 1.18 1.84
CA ARG A 211 9.36 1.95 1.26
C ARG A 211 10.72 1.44 1.71
N GLN A 212 11.67 1.40 0.78
CA GLN A 212 13.09 1.19 1.08
C GLN A 212 13.75 2.52 1.48
N VAL A 213 14.47 2.49 2.60
CA VAL A 213 15.31 3.59 3.10
C VAL A 213 16.64 2.98 3.51
N ASP A 214 17.74 3.49 2.94
CA ASP A 214 19.11 3.02 3.20
C ASP A 214 19.28 1.49 3.11
N GLY A 215 18.67 0.90 2.07
CA GLY A 215 18.76 -0.53 1.78
C GLY A 215 17.75 -1.41 2.52
N VAL A 216 17.07 -0.89 3.55
CA VAL A 216 16.11 -1.63 4.37
C VAL A 216 14.67 -1.24 3.99
N TYR A 217 13.80 -2.22 3.84
CA TYR A 217 12.38 -2.01 3.60
C TYR A 217 11.61 -1.87 4.92
N TYR A 218 10.67 -0.93 4.92
CA TYR A 218 9.82 -0.62 6.06
C TYR A 218 8.34 -0.70 5.68
N ASN A 219 7.54 -1.22 6.60
CA ASN A 219 6.12 -1.01 6.67
C ASN A 219 5.86 0.34 7.36
N LEU A 220 5.35 1.29 6.59
CA LEU A 220 5.05 2.65 7.01
C LEU A 220 3.54 2.86 7.13
N ASP A 221 2.81 1.85 7.58
CA ASP A 221 1.40 2.01 7.97
C ASP A 221 1.29 3.16 8.98
N SER A 222 0.49 4.15 8.63
CA SER A 222 0.24 5.34 9.44
C SER A 222 -0.44 5.01 10.78
N LYS A 223 -1.05 3.83 10.94
CA LYS A 223 -1.60 3.36 12.22
C LYS A 223 -0.53 2.87 13.20
N LEU A 224 0.66 2.54 12.72
CA LEU A 224 1.76 2.12 13.59
C LEU A 224 2.28 3.29 14.42
N ARG A 225 2.86 2.97 15.59
CA ARG A 225 3.52 3.98 16.43
C ARG A 225 4.90 4.38 15.89
N ALA A 226 5.53 3.48 15.16
CA ALA A 226 6.83 3.65 14.52
C ALA A 226 6.90 2.73 13.27
N PRO A 227 7.81 3.00 12.31
CA PRO A 227 8.08 2.12 11.19
C PRO A 227 8.38 0.68 11.63
N GLU A 228 7.76 -0.29 11.00
CA GLU A 228 8.06 -1.71 11.20
C GLU A 228 9.06 -2.16 10.13
N VAL A 229 10.15 -2.79 10.54
CA VAL A 229 11.19 -3.29 9.63
C VAL A 229 10.70 -4.56 8.94
N LEU A 230 10.69 -4.55 7.61
CA LEU A 230 10.46 -5.74 6.79
C LEU A 230 11.76 -6.43 6.38
N GLY A 231 12.89 -5.72 6.42
CA GLY A 231 14.20 -6.26 6.05
C GLY A 231 14.51 -6.03 4.57
N ASP A 232 14.69 -7.11 3.82
CA ASP A 232 15.10 -7.09 2.42
C ASP A 232 13.91 -7.38 1.47
N GLU A 233 14.23 -7.65 0.20
CA GLU A 233 13.24 -7.99 -0.82
C GLU A 233 12.42 -9.23 -0.46
N ASP A 234 13.02 -10.24 0.16
CA ASP A 234 12.33 -11.48 0.54
C ASP A 234 11.34 -11.21 1.66
N GLY A 235 11.71 -10.37 2.62
CA GLY A 235 10.79 -9.87 3.66
C GLY A 235 9.57 -9.16 3.08
N VAL A 236 9.77 -8.26 2.11
CA VAL A 236 8.66 -7.58 1.41
C VAL A 236 7.81 -8.56 0.60
N ARG A 237 8.43 -9.51 -0.11
CA ARG A 237 7.70 -10.53 -0.88
C ARG A 237 6.84 -11.41 0.05
N ALA A 238 7.37 -11.81 1.20
CA ALA A 238 6.62 -12.55 2.21
C ALA A 238 5.44 -11.75 2.77
N PHE A 239 5.65 -10.46 3.06
CA PHE A 239 4.58 -9.54 3.48
C PHE A 239 3.47 -9.44 2.42
N LEU A 240 3.85 -9.20 1.16
CA LEU A 240 2.91 -9.08 0.03
C LEU A 240 2.16 -10.39 -0.21
N ALA A 241 2.84 -11.54 -0.14
CA ALA A 241 2.20 -12.85 -0.29
C ALA A 241 1.13 -13.08 0.78
N ALA A 242 1.44 -12.77 2.04
CA ALA A 242 0.49 -12.88 3.14
C ALA A 242 -0.71 -11.94 2.97
N ALA A 243 -0.48 -10.70 2.52
CA ALA A 243 -1.54 -9.73 2.26
C ALA A 243 -2.45 -10.14 1.09
N LEU A 244 -1.87 -10.59 -0.02
CA LEU A 244 -2.60 -11.03 -1.22
C LEU A 244 -3.41 -12.30 -0.96
N ALA A 245 -2.92 -13.23 -0.14
CA ALA A 245 -3.62 -14.45 0.23
C ALA A 245 -4.96 -14.18 0.96
N GLN A 246 -5.14 -13.01 1.58
CA GLN A 246 -6.41 -12.62 2.18
C GLN A 246 -7.49 -12.20 1.16
N GLY A 247 -7.14 -12.09 -0.12
CA GLY A 247 -8.07 -11.87 -1.23
C GLY A 247 -8.64 -10.44 -1.37
N LEU A 248 -8.38 -9.57 -0.40
CA LEU A 248 -8.87 -8.18 -0.37
C LEU A 248 -7.72 -7.16 -0.42
N CYS A 249 -6.55 -7.53 -0.93
CA CYS A 249 -5.41 -6.60 -1.05
C CYS A 249 -5.25 -6.14 -2.49
N GLU A 250 -5.07 -4.83 -2.67
CA GLU A 250 -4.61 -4.23 -3.91
C GLU A 250 -3.22 -3.64 -3.70
N VAL A 251 -2.37 -3.68 -4.73
CA VAL A 251 -0.98 -3.20 -4.66
C VAL A 251 -0.72 -2.27 -5.83
N LEU A 252 -0.28 -1.05 -5.51
CA LEU A 252 0.19 -0.04 -6.44
C LEU A 252 1.71 0.08 -6.31
N LEU A 253 2.39 0.03 -7.45
CA LEU A 253 3.82 0.30 -7.56
C LEU A 253 4.01 1.79 -7.84
N VAL A 254 4.72 2.48 -6.96
CA VAL A 254 5.14 3.87 -7.19
C VAL A 254 6.47 3.83 -7.93
N VAL A 255 6.47 4.33 -9.16
CA VAL A 255 7.61 4.27 -10.08
C VAL A 255 7.84 5.62 -10.75
N THR A 256 9.02 5.83 -11.32
CA THR A 256 9.25 6.97 -12.21
C THR A 256 8.54 6.76 -13.54
N LYS A 257 8.35 7.84 -14.31
CA LYS A 257 7.73 7.76 -15.65
C LYS A 257 8.52 6.88 -16.60
N GLU A 258 9.84 6.93 -16.53
CA GLU A 258 10.73 6.11 -17.35
C GLU A 258 10.57 4.62 -17.05
N VAL A 259 10.45 4.25 -15.76
CA VAL A 259 10.22 2.86 -15.34
C VAL A 259 8.84 2.36 -15.76
N GLU A 260 7.80 3.22 -15.67
CA GLU A 260 6.46 2.91 -16.18
C GLU A 260 6.49 2.63 -17.69
N GLU A 261 7.09 3.53 -18.48
CA GLU A 261 7.17 3.43 -19.94
C GLU A 261 7.97 2.23 -20.43
N GLN A 262 9.08 1.92 -19.75
CA GLN A 262 9.93 0.76 -20.09
C GLN A 262 9.35 -0.57 -19.60
N GLY A 263 8.36 -0.54 -18.70
CA GLY A 263 7.85 -1.75 -18.06
C GLY A 263 8.89 -2.46 -17.17
N SER A 264 9.99 -1.78 -16.79
CA SER A 264 11.13 -2.41 -16.10
C SER A 264 10.85 -2.78 -14.65
N TRP A 265 9.67 -2.43 -14.13
CA TRP A 265 9.14 -2.90 -12.84
C TRP A 265 8.74 -4.39 -12.88
N LEU A 266 8.63 -4.97 -14.09
CA LEU A 266 8.36 -6.38 -14.32
C LEU A 266 9.63 -7.09 -14.82
N ARG A 267 10.03 -8.18 -14.18
CA ARG A 267 11.10 -9.08 -14.63
C ARG A 267 10.54 -10.04 -15.66
N ALA A 268 11.36 -10.35 -16.67
CA ALA A 268 11.10 -11.47 -17.57
C ALA A 268 11.21 -12.79 -16.80
N ASP A 269 10.39 -13.77 -17.19
CA ASP A 269 10.42 -15.15 -16.69
C ASP A 269 11.72 -15.89 -17.04
#